data_AF-A0A4U5NW21-F1
#
_entry.id   AF-A0A4U5NW21-F1
#
_cell.length_a   1.000
_cell.length_b   1.000
_cell.length_c   1.000
_cell.angle_alpha   90.00
_cell.angle_beta   90.00
_cell.angle_gamma   90.00
#
_symmetry.space_group_name_H-M   'P 1'
#
loop_
_entity.id
_entity.type
_entity.pdbx_description
1 polymer ?
#
loop_
_entity_poly.entity_id
_entity_poly.type
_entity_poly.pdbx_seq_one_letter_code
_entity_poly.pdbx_strand_id
1 'polypeptide(L)'
;MRLYWSLCVLVLVSDCVITSVISRECPPGEVWIECGGCENTCECPSRVCDETECRTGCFCDPDKPFLVRNNSTCVNYWECDKLSYGCCPACQASERCVLTPKTCGRPPCQSPTAKCERTF
;
A
#
# COMPACT_ATOMS: atom_id res chain seq x y z
N MET A 1 -22.06 -55.13 -27.95
CA MET A 1 -21.41 -56.14 -27.10
C MET A 1 -20.11 -55.57 -26.60
N ARG A 2 -19.98 -55.46 -25.27
CA ARG A 2 -18.73 -55.52 -24.51
C ARG A 2 -17.73 -54.36 -24.69
N LEU A 3 -17.01 -53.87 -23.70
CA LEU A 3 -16.98 -53.90 -22.23
C LEU A 3 -15.62 -53.20 -21.91
N TYR A 4 -15.48 -52.68 -20.69
CA TYR A 4 -14.20 -52.37 -20.02
C TYR A 4 -13.42 -51.12 -20.50
N TRP A 5 -13.58 -49.99 -19.81
CA TRP A 5 -12.63 -49.60 -18.75
C TRP A 5 -13.13 -48.35 -17.98
N SER A 6 -12.88 -48.36 -16.67
CA SER A 6 -13.04 -47.24 -15.73
C SER A 6 -14.45 -46.92 -15.24
N LEU A 7 -15.16 -47.98 -14.86
CA LEU A 7 -16.02 -47.98 -13.68
C LEU A 7 -15.19 -47.72 -12.40
N CYS A 8 -15.81 -47.04 -11.44
CA CYS A 8 -15.63 -47.29 -10.01
C CYS A 8 -14.29 -46.89 -9.37
N VAL A 9 -14.13 -45.59 -9.15
CA VAL A 9 -13.76 -45.10 -7.81
C VAL A 9 -14.84 -44.06 -7.46
N LEU A 10 -16.09 -44.39 -7.16
CA LEU A 10 -16.57 -45.00 -5.91
C LEU A 10 -15.73 -44.64 -4.67
N VAL A 11 -15.52 -43.34 -4.45
CA VAL A 11 -15.39 -42.81 -3.08
C VAL A 11 -16.64 -41.99 -2.81
N LEU A 12 -17.66 -42.67 -2.30
CA LEU A 12 -18.77 -42.07 -1.58
C LEU A 12 -18.23 -41.65 -0.20
N VAL A 13 -17.71 -40.42 -0.08
CA VAL A 13 -17.67 -39.75 1.22
C VAL A 13 -18.17 -38.32 1.03
N SER A 14 -19.17 -38.00 1.83
CA SER A 14 -20.14 -36.91 1.74
C SER A 14 -19.61 -35.50 1.97
N ASP A 15 -18.49 -35.08 1.38
CA ASP A 15 -18.11 -33.66 1.42
C ASP A 15 -17.47 -33.23 0.10
N CYS A 16 -18.24 -32.48 -0.69
CA CYS A 16 -17.69 -31.64 -1.74
C CYS A 16 -16.89 -30.55 -1.02
N VAL A 17 -15.58 -30.77 -0.82
CA VAL A 17 -14.70 -29.74 -0.28
C VAL A 17 -14.59 -28.64 -1.34
N ILE A 18 -15.45 -27.64 -1.22
CA ILE A 18 -15.29 -26.35 -1.88
C ILE A 18 -14.06 -25.71 -1.21
N THR A 19 -12.87 -26.01 -1.69
CA THR A 19 -11.70 -25.17 -1.41
C THR A 19 -11.95 -23.85 -2.12
N SER A 20 -12.65 -22.93 -1.46
CA SER A 20 -12.68 -21.54 -1.88
C SER A 20 -11.23 -21.03 -1.81
N VAL A 21 -10.53 -21.03 -2.94
CA VAL A 21 -9.30 -20.25 -3.07
C VAL A 21 -9.75 -18.81 -2.88
N ILE A 22 -9.53 -18.25 -1.70
CA ILE A 22 -9.70 -16.82 -1.48
C ILE A 22 -8.61 -16.19 -2.34
N SER A 23 -8.93 -15.84 -3.59
CA SER A 23 -8.05 -15.01 -4.37
C SER A 23 -7.96 -13.69 -3.60
N ARG A 24 -6.75 -13.37 -3.16
CA ARG A 24 -6.45 -12.10 -2.51
C ARG A 24 -6.41 -11.04 -3.61
N GLU A 25 -7.58 -10.73 -4.15
CA GLU A 25 -7.76 -9.76 -5.22
C GLU A 25 -7.70 -8.37 -4.62
N CYS A 26 -6.67 -7.63 -5.02
CA CYS A 26 -6.56 -6.21 -4.71
C CYS A 26 -7.08 -5.35 -5.86
N PRO A 27 -7.56 -4.14 -5.58
CA PRO A 27 -7.91 -3.18 -6.62
C PRO A 27 -6.73 -2.90 -7.56
N PRO A 28 -6.99 -2.43 -8.79
CA PRO A 28 -5.92 -2.02 -9.70
C PRO A 28 -4.98 -1.00 -9.05
N GLY A 29 -3.66 -1.24 -9.15
CA GLY A 29 -2.64 -0.39 -8.53
C GLY A 29 -2.26 -0.77 -7.09
N GLU A 30 -2.85 -1.85 -6.56
CA GLU A 30 -2.56 -2.39 -5.25
C GLU A 30 -2.05 -3.83 -5.32
N VAL A 31 -1.25 -4.19 -4.32
CA VAL A 31 -0.63 -5.50 -4.17
C VAL A 31 -0.99 -6.05 -2.80
N TRP A 32 -1.35 -7.33 -2.74
CA TRP A 32 -1.57 -7.99 -1.47
C TRP A 32 -0.23 -8.20 -0.76
N ILE A 33 -0.07 -7.60 0.42
CA ILE A 33 1.12 -7.74 1.26
C ILE A 33 0.71 -8.40 2.57
N GLU A 34 1.40 -9.48 2.95
CA GLU A 34 1.14 -10.18 4.21
C GLU A 34 1.62 -9.38 5.42
N CYS A 35 2.72 -8.66 5.25
CA CYS A 35 3.30 -7.78 6.26
C CYS A 35 3.67 -6.44 5.64
N GLY A 36 2.65 -5.60 5.42
CA GLY A 36 2.85 -4.22 4.96
C GLY A 36 3.01 -3.27 6.15
N GLY A 37 3.84 -2.25 5.96
CA GLY A 37 4.01 -1.16 6.91
C GLY A 37 2.90 -0.11 6.79
N CYS A 38 3.27 1.16 6.95
CA CYS A 38 2.36 2.27 6.71
C CYS A 38 2.43 2.73 5.25
N GLU A 39 1.32 3.25 4.71
CA GLU A 39 1.29 3.82 3.36
C GLU A 39 1.48 5.34 3.41
N ASN A 40 2.15 5.87 2.39
CA ASN A 40 2.13 7.31 2.13
C ASN A 40 0.72 7.73 1.71
N THR A 41 0.26 8.90 2.14
CA THR A 41 -1.05 9.46 1.76
C THR A 41 -0.89 10.80 1.06
N CYS A 42 -1.92 11.29 0.38
CA CYS A 42 -1.89 12.66 -0.18
C CYS A 42 -1.63 13.74 0.90
N GLU A 43 -1.97 13.44 2.16
CA GLU A 43 -1.72 14.32 3.31
C GLU A 43 -0.33 14.11 3.94
N CYS A 44 0.23 12.91 3.76
CA CYS A 44 1.51 12.44 4.29
C CYS A 44 2.32 11.70 3.22
N PRO A 45 2.85 12.39 2.20
CA PRO A 45 3.57 11.71 1.12
C PRO A 45 4.94 11.17 1.53
N SER A 46 5.46 11.60 2.69
CA SER A 46 6.74 11.18 3.25
C SER A 46 6.57 10.71 4.69
N ARG A 47 5.65 9.77 4.94
CA ARG A 47 5.45 9.24 6.27
C ARG A 47 6.61 8.31 6.62
N VAL A 48 7.23 8.54 7.78
CA VAL A 48 8.17 7.57 8.35
C VAL A 48 7.34 6.51 9.06
N CYS A 49 7.33 5.30 8.53
CA CYS A 49 6.72 4.16 9.20
C CYS A 49 7.69 3.59 10.22
N ASP A 50 7.18 3.21 11.39
CA ASP A 50 7.92 2.32 12.27
C ASP A 50 7.92 0.93 11.63
N GLU A 51 9.10 0.35 11.37
CA GLU A 51 9.23 -0.95 10.67
C GLU A 51 8.60 -2.11 11.46
N THR A 52 8.20 -1.86 12.70
CA THR A 52 7.54 -2.81 13.59
C THR A 52 6.04 -2.98 13.31
N GLU A 53 5.40 -2.06 12.56
CA GLU A 53 3.99 -2.21 12.19
C GLU A 53 3.84 -3.19 11.01
N CYS A 54 3.20 -4.33 11.27
CA CYS A 54 2.91 -5.35 10.27
C CYS A 54 1.39 -5.49 10.12
N ARG A 55 0.87 -5.09 8.97
CA ARG A 55 -0.56 -5.19 8.64
C ARG A 55 -0.72 -6.00 7.35
N THR A 56 -1.61 -6.98 7.38
CA THR A 56 -1.97 -7.77 6.19
C THR A 56 -3.08 -7.06 5.42
N GLY A 57 -2.94 -6.92 4.11
CA GLY A 57 -3.96 -6.30 3.28
C GLY A 57 -3.47 -5.91 1.88
N CYS A 58 -4.25 -5.08 1.20
CA CYS A 58 -3.88 -4.48 -0.07
C CYS A 58 -3.18 -3.14 0.17
N PHE A 59 -2.00 -2.99 -0.42
CA PHE A 59 -1.17 -1.79 -0.31
C PHE A 59 -0.89 -1.24 -1.69
N CYS A 60 -0.68 0.07 -1.80
CA CYS A 60 -0.14 0.69 -2.99
C CYS A 60 1.16 0.01 -3.38
N ASP A 61 1.30 -0.25 -4.68
CA ASP A 61 2.42 -0.99 -5.25
C ASP A 61 3.77 -0.42 -4.75
N PRO A 62 4.52 -1.17 -3.92
CA PRO A 62 5.75 -0.68 -3.30
C PRO A 62 6.87 -0.43 -4.32
N ASP A 63 6.77 -1.02 -5.52
CA ASP A 63 7.70 -0.76 -6.63
C ASP A 63 7.47 0.63 -7.26
N LYS A 64 6.39 1.32 -6.88
CA LYS A 64 6.05 2.67 -7.36
C LYS A 64 6.09 3.69 -6.21
N PRO A 65 7.26 4.30 -5.92
CA PRO A 65 7.45 5.16 -4.75
C PRO A 65 6.64 6.47 -4.78
N PHE A 66 6.02 6.80 -5.92
CA PHE A 66 5.17 7.98 -6.08
C PHE A 66 3.69 7.68 -5.84
N LEU A 67 3.30 6.41 -5.66
CA LEU A 67 1.93 6.07 -5.31
C LEU A 67 1.66 6.44 -3.85
N VAL A 68 0.55 7.12 -3.65
CA VAL A 68 0.04 7.48 -2.34
C VAL A 68 -1.42 7.07 -2.24
N ARG A 69 -1.82 6.68 -1.04
CA ARG A 69 -3.21 6.38 -0.71
C ARG A 69 -3.99 7.69 -0.66
N ASN A 70 -5.01 7.78 -1.50
CA ASN A 70 -6.02 8.83 -1.48
C ASN A 70 -7.39 8.19 -1.26
N ASN A 71 -7.97 8.39 -0.07
CA ASN A 71 -9.18 7.70 0.40
C ASN A 71 -9.03 6.17 0.32
N SER A 72 -9.52 5.55 -0.76
CA SER A 72 -9.52 4.10 -0.98
C SER A 72 -8.77 3.67 -2.24
N THR A 73 -8.02 4.58 -2.88
CA THR A 73 -7.32 4.32 -4.14
C THR A 73 -5.86 4.75 -4.08
N CYS A 74 -5.01 4.04 -4.81
CA CYS A 74 -3.62 4.44 -5.01
C CYS A 74 -3.51 5.33 -6.23
N VAL A 75 -3.12 6.57 -6.02
CA VAL A 75 -2.94 7.58 -7.07
C VAL A 75 -1.50 8.05 -7.05
N ASN A 76 -1.03 8.64 -8.15
CA ASN A 76 0.26 9.30 -8.10
C ASN A 76 0.18 10.55 -7.22
N TYR A 77 1.25 10.86 -6.51
CA TYR A 77 1.31 12.02 -5.63
C TYR A 77 0.91 13.35 -6.30
N TRP A 78 1.21 13.54 -7.59
CA TRP A 78 0.82 14.75 -8.33
C TRP A 78 -0.66 14.81 -8.74
N GLU A 79 -1.43 13.74 -8.53
CA GLU A 79 -2.88 13.68 -8.76
C GLU A 79 -3.67 14.08 -7.51
N CYS A 80 -2.99 14.40 -6.40
CA CYS A 80 -3.64 14.88 -5.18
C CYS A 80 -4.16 16.32 -5.35
N ASP A 81 -5.47 16.54 -5.16
CA ASP A 81 -6.12 17.86 -5.25
C ASP A 81 -5.59 18.89 -4.22
N LYS A 82 -5.05 18.39 -3.10
CA LYS A 82 -4.37 19.18 -2.07
C LYS A 82 -3.08 18.48 -1.70
N LEU A 83 -1.95 19.09 -2.06
CA LEU A 83 -0.64 18.73 -1.50
C LEU A 83 -0.65 19.23 -0.05
N SER A 84 -1.21 18.43 0.85
CA SER A 84 -1.14 18.71 2.28
C SER A 84 0.17 18.10 2.78
N TYR A 85 0.99 18.94 3.40
CA TYR A 85 2.35 18.60 3.84
C TYR A 85 2.33 18.25 5.35
N GLY A 86 1.28 17.58 5.81
CA GLY A 86 0.87 17.59 7.23
C GLY A 86 1.68 16.70 8.18
N CYS A 87 2.70 15.99 7.69
CA CYS A 87 3.21 14.80 8.40
C CYS A 87 4.68 14.95 8.69
N CYS A 88 4.91 15.67 9.77
CA CYS A 88 6.21 15.77 10.38
C CYS A 88 6.49 14.49 11.18
N PRO A 89 7.70 13.91 11.06
CA PRO A 89 8.13 12.91 12.02
C PRO A 89 8.14 13.52 13.43
N ALA A 90 8.10 12.67 14.47
CA ALA A 90 8.24 13.13 15.85
C ALA A 90 9.61 13.78 16.05
N CYS A 91 9.67 15.11 15.98
CA CYS A 91 10.88 15.88 16.21
C CYS A 91 11.19 16.02 17.70
N GLN A 92 12.46 16.20 18.05
CA GLN A 92 12.85 16.48 19.43
C GLN A 92 12.36 17.87 19.88
N ALA A 93 12.32 18.12 21.19
CA ALA A 93 11.84 19.39 21.74
C ALA A 93 12.63 20.64 21.25
N SER A 94 13.87 20.46 20.80
CA SER A 94 14.74 21.51 20.24
C SER A 94 14.75 21.57 18.70
N GLU A 95 13.85 20.85 18.05
CA GLU A 95 13.77 20.75 16.61
C GLU A 95 12.41 21.24 16.12
N ARG A 96 12.40 21.92 14.97
CA ARG A 96 11.17 22.21 14.24
C ARG A 96 11.09 21.31 13.02
N CYS A 97 9.89 20.91 12.67
CA CYS A 97 9.68 20.28 11.38
C CYS A 97 9.71 21.33 10.28
N VAL A 98 10.61 21.15 9.32
CA VAL A 98 10.68 21.95 8.11
C VAL A 98 10.19 21.11 6.95
N LEU A 99 9.16 21.63 6.30
CA LEU A 99 8.63 21.09 5.07
C LEU A 99 9.35 21.80 3.93
N THR A 100 9.92 21.04 3.00
CA THR A 100 10.44 21.60 1.76
C THR A 100 9.40 21.44 0.66
N PRO A 101 8.55 22.45 0.39
CA PRO A 101 7.65 22.40 -0.74
C PRO A 101 8.50 22.44 -2.01
N LYS A 102 8.44 21.38 -2.83
CA LYS A 102 8.98 21.45 -4.19
C LYS A 102 7.89 22.03 -5.08
N THR A 103 8.01 23.31 -5.43
CA THR A 103 7.27 23.86 -6.56
C THR A 103 7.75 23.14 -7.81
N CYS A 104 6.82 22.47 -8.47
CA CYS A 104 7.07 21.59 -9.60
C CYS A 104 6.39 22.21 -10.82
N GLY A 105 7.16 22.61 -11.83
CA GLY A 105 6.62 23.17 -13.07
C GLY A 105 6.07 22.11 -14.04
N ARG A 106 6.51 20.84 -13.93
CA ARG A 106 6.06 19.71 -14.75
C ARG A 106 6.21 18.36 -14.02
N PRO A 107 5.25 17.43 -14.15
CA PRO A 107 5.34 16.08 -13.59
C PRO A 107 6.39 15.18 -14.30
N PRO A 108 6.91 14.13 -13.64
CA PRO A 108 6.58 13.69 -12.28
C PRO A 108 7.26 14.56 -11.21
N CYS A 109 6.47 15.05 -10.26
CA CYS A 109 6.99 15.84 -9.14
C CYS A 109 7.58 14.89 -8.10
N GLN A 110 8.81 15.17 -7.63
CA GLN A 110 9.34 14.47 -6.45
C GLN A 110 8.47 14.78 -5.23
N SER A 111 8.21 13.77 -4.40
CA SER A 111 7.52 13.94 -3.13
C SER A 111 8.27 14.97 -2.26
N PRO A 112 7.56 15.87 -1.57
CA PRO A 112 8.17 16.79 -0.61
C PRO A 112 8.78 15.98 0.53
N THR A 113 9.84 16.51 1.13
CA THR A 113 10.46 15.91 2.31
C THR A 113 10.13 16.75 3.54
N ALA A 114 9.68 16.07 4.59
CA ALA A 114 9.59 16.59 5.94
C ALA A 114 10.86 16.19 6.70
N LYS A 115 11.55 17.15 7.31
CA LYS A 115 12.75 16.88 8.12
C LYS A 115 12.73 17.70 9.40
N CYS A 116 13.20 17.11 10.49
CA CYS A 116 13.49 17.85 11.72
C CYS A 116 14.78 18.66 11.56
N GLU A 117 14.70 19.95 11.81
CA GLU A 117 15.84 20.87 11.78
C GLU A 117 15.97 21.55 13.14
N ARG A 118 17.19 21.64 13.68
CA ARG A 118 17.44 22.30 14.96
C ARG A 118 17.10 23.79 14.83
N THR A 119 16.28 24.28 15.75
CA THR A 119 16.12 25.71 15.98
C THR A 119 17.34 26.21 16.74
N PHE A 120 18.16 27.06 16.12
CA PHE A 120 19.26 27.77 16.77
C PHE A 120 18.74 28.88 17.69
#